data_AF-A0A9W6WLB9-F1
#
_entry.id   AF-A0A9W6WLB9-F1
#
_cell.length_a   1.000
_cell.length_b   1.000
_cell.length_c   1.000
_cell.angle_alpha   90.00
_cell.angle_beta   90.00
_cell.angle_gamma   90.00
#
_symmetry.space_group_name_H-M   'P 1'
#
loop_
_entity.id
_entity.type
_entity.pdbx_description
1 polymer ?
#
loop_
_entity_poly.entity_id
_entity_poly.type
_entity_poly.pdbx_seq_one_letter_code
_entity_poly.pdbx_strand_id
1 'polypeptide(L)'
;MITIKLKNEELNNSNNNNNESDDSGSISAADDDDDETIFKYEEILYVLNLFSSIKFAHPIERIASLSSWVNRADIQPTNQLVDEILNQNKTIPVFKNYKFWSLLIKKLILRGLFNEAISAIETSGFKDSLDPENSTFYLIITDLISILKSYDFIRFSENLELFIEWKKMCVLLRDNFWRIGNNSNDNNTQDSGILEILNQIYEILNILSGSSNYILDNSSTWYESLLSHYLYSMPSIDLIREYLLVSRNRFPPDQTSIWENTCIDILEGNYLTVLTSLEYLDKPIATFLGVLLEAKGLLKPYDDLDRNINDSEYDLTDDVDIDELNVVIALGFKNYSQLVLVY
;
A
#
# COMPACT_ATOMS: atom_id res chain seq x y z
N MET A 1 -16.15 -12.10 7.71
CA MET A 1 -16.05 -13.54 8.06
C MET A 1 -16.78 -14.32 6.97
N ILE A 2 -16.15 -15.36 6.37
CA ILE A 2 -16.72 -16.30 5.36
C ILE A 2 -16.71 -15.81 3.90
N THR A 3 -15.53 -15.68 3.30
CA THR A 3 -15.39 -15.80 1.82
C THR A 3 -14.22 -16.70 1.42
N ILE A 4 -13.26 -16.94 2.33
CA ILE A 4 -12.06 -17.75 2.07
C ILE A 4 -12.33 -19.26 2.23
N LYS A 5 -13.41 -19.68 2.92
CA LYS A 5 -13.68 -21.11 3.16
C LYS A 5 -14.26 -21.86 1.95
N LEU A 6 -14.91 -21.20 1.00
CA LEU A 6 -15.57 -21.91 -0.10
C LEU A 6 -14.61 -22.36 -1.21
N LYS A 7 -13.44 -21.72 -1.34
CA LYS A 7 -12.50 -22.05 -2.44
C LYS A 7 -11.64 -23.30 -2.16
N ASN A 8 -11.38 -23.62 -0.88
CA ASN A 8 -10.55 -24.77 -0.51
C ASN A 8 -11.34 -26.08 -0.34
N GLU A 9 -12.67 -26.03 -0.13
CA GLU A 9 -13.49 -27.24 -0.04
C GLU A 9 -13.86 -27.82 -1.42
N GLU A 10 -13.90 -27.00 -2.47
CA GLU A 10 -14.16 -27.47 -3.85
C GLU A 10 -12.94 -28.17 -4.48
N LEU A 11 -11.72 -27.78 -4.10
CA LEU A 11 -10.48 -28.42 -4.56
C LEU A 11 -10.23 -29.77 -3.87
N ASN A 12 -10.56 -29.91 -2.58
CA ASN A 12 -10.33 -31.16 -1.85
C ASN A 12 -11.38 -32.26 -2.13
N ASN A 13 -12.56 -31.92 -2.65
CA ASN A 13 -13.59 -32.91 -2.99
C ASN A 13 -13.48 -33.46 -4.42
N SER A 14 -12.67 -32.88 -5.31
CA SER A 14 -12.43 -33.45 -6.65
C SER A 14 -11.37 -34.57 -6.66
N ASN A 15 -10.53 -34.67 -5.63
CA ASN A 15 -9.39 -35.61 -5.63
C ASN A 15 -9.68 -36.99 -4.98
N ASN A 16 -10.92 -37.26 -4.55
CA ASN A 16 -11.23 -38.51 -3.81
C ASN A 16 -12.08 -39.53 -4.58
N ASN A 17 -12.27 -39.37 -5.89
CA ASN A 17 -12.88 -40.39 -6.73
C ASN A 17 -11.99 -40.67 -7.93
N ASN A 18 -10.98 -41.55 -7.76
CA ASN A 18 -10.56 -42.55 -8.75
C ASN A 18 -9.53 -43.49 -8.12
N ASN A 19 -9.97 -44.72 -7.83
CA ASN A 19 -9.14 -45.82 -7.36
C ASN A 19 -8.24 -46.39 -8.47
N GLU A 20 -7.05 -46.80 -8.03
CA GLU A 20 -6.32 -48.02 -8.40
C GLU A 20 -5.99 -48.27 -9.89
N SER A 21 -4.73 -47.98 -10.24
CA SER A 21 -3.87 -48.95 -10.94
C SER A 21 -2.40 -48.52 -10.91
N ASP A 22 -1.58 -49.42 -10.38
CA ASP A 22 -0.11 -49.53 -10.44
C ASP A 22 0.60 -48.70 -11.54
N ASP A 23 1.43 -47.72 -11.15
CA ASP A 23 2.78 -47.55 -11.70
C ASP A 23 3.64 -46.67 -10.77
N SER A 24 4.35 -47.31 -9.83
CA SER A 24 5.28 -46.63 -8.92
C SER A 24 6.58 -46.32 -9.65
N GLY A 25 6.63 -45.17 -10.36
CA GLY A 25 7.85 -44.72 -11.04
C GLY A 25 7.92 -43.28 -11.54
N SER A 26 6.82 -42.51 -11.55
CA SER A 26 6.77 -41.26 -12.33
C SER A 26 6.05 -40.07 -11.67
N ILE A 27 5.63 -40.17 -10.41
CA ILE A 27 4.76 -39.15 -9.77
C ILE A 27 5.52 -37.88 -9.31
N SER A 28 6.85 -37.89 -9.19
CA SER A 28 7.58 -36.72 -8.65
C SER A 28 8.01 -35.66 -9.66
N ALA A 29 7.62 -35.75 -10.93
CA ALA A 29 8.04 -34.79 -11.97
C ALA A 29 6.86 -34.03 -12.62
N ALA A 30 5.63 -34.53 -12.46
CA ALA A 30 4.44 -33.87 -13.00
C ALA A 30 3.91 -32.77 -12.07
N ASP A 31 4.02 -32.96 -10.75
CA ASP A 31 3.59 -31.96 -9.76
C ASP A 31 4.53 -30.73 -9.75
N ASP A 32 5.82 -30.91 -10.04
CA ASP A 32 6.81 -29.82 -10.07
C ASP A 32 6.63 -28.88 -11.29
N ASP A 33 6.26 -29.41 -12.45
CA ASP A 33 6.02 -28.62 -13.69
C ASP A 33 4.74 -27.76 -13.58
N ASP A 34 3.72 -28.26 -12.88
CA ASP A 34 2.47 -27.53 -12.63
C ASP A 34 2.70 -26.36 -11.65
N ASP A 35 3.49 -26.57 -10.60
CA ASP A 35 3.82 -25.54 -9.61
C ASP A 35 4.69 -24.41 -10.19
N GLU A 36 5.69 -24.73 -11.04
CA GLU A 36 6.50 -23.73 -11.74
C GLU A 36 5.64 -22.88 -12.71
N THR A 37 4.71 -23.53 -13.40
CA THR A 37 3.77 -22.85 -14.32
C THR A 37 2.82 -21.93 -13.56
N ILE A 38 2.30 -22.37 -12.40
CA ILE A 38 1.43 -21.55 -11.54
C ILE A 38 2.18 -20.31 -11.04
N PHE A 39 3.39 -20.50 -10.48
CA PHE A 39 4.20 -19.40 -9.96
C PHE A 39 4.46 -18.33 -11.03
N LYS A 40 4.84 -18.77 -12.22
CA LYS A 40 5.05 -17.90 -13.38
C LYS A 40 3.80 -17.07 -13.74
N TYR A 41 2.61 -17.68 -13.78
CA TYR A 41 1.39 -16.94 -14.10
C TYR A 41 0.96 -15.99 -12.97
N GLU A 42 1.26 -16.29 -11.71
CA GLU A 42 1.08 -15.37 -10.60
C GLU A 42 1.97 -14.14 -10.74
N GLU A 43 3.25 -14.31 -11.07
CA GLU A 43 4.19 -13.21 -11.32
C GLU A 43 3.71 -12.29 -12.45
N ILE A 44 3.29 -12.88 -13.57
CA ILE A 44 2.70 -12.12 -14.70
C ILE A 44 1.47 -11.35 -14.23
N LEU A 45 0.60 -11.97 -13.44
CA LEU A 45 -0.61 -11.33 -12.94
C LEU A 45 -0.29 -10.12 -12.04
N TYR A 46 0.77 -10.17 -11.23
CA TYR A 46 1.21 -9.03 -10.42
C TYR A 46 1.65 -7.85 -11.29
N VAL A 47 2.42 -8.12 -12.34
CA VAL A 47 2.86 -7.12 -13.32
C VAL A 47 1.67 -6.49 -14.03
N LEU A 48 0.75 -7.32 -14.55
CA LEU A 48 -0.43 -6.85 -15.27
C LEU A 48 -1.39 -6.04 -14.37
N ASN A 49 -1.54 -6.44 -13.10
CA ASN A 49 -2.37 -5.71 -12.14
C ASN A 49 -1.80 -4.30 -11.85
N LEU A 50 -0.48 -4.17 -11.67
CA LEU A 50 0.15 -2.86 -11.50
C LEU A 50 -0.02 -2.02 -12.76
N PHE A 51 0.27 -2.61 -13.92
CA PHE A 51 0.20 -1.92 -15.20
C PHE A 51 -1.21 -1.37 -15.46
N SER A 52 -2.23 -2.19 -15.19
CA SER A 52 -3.62 -1.78 -15.25
C SER A 52 -3.91 -0.63 -14.28
N SER A 53 -3.48 -0.74 -13.02
CA SER A 53 -3.68 0.28 -11.98
C SER A 53 -3.07 1.65 -12.33
N ILE A 54 -1.92 1.67 -13.00
CA ILE A 54 -1.22 2.91 -13.33
C ILE A 54 -1.68 3.53 -14.65
N LYS A 55 -1.88 2.73 -15.70
CA LYS A 55 -2.08 3.24 -17.07
C LYS A 55 -3.49 3.08 -17.61
N PHE A 56 -4.28 2.13 -17.09
CA PHE A 56 -5.60 1.79 -17.62
C PHE A 56 -6.74 2.09 -16.65
N ALA A 57 -6.48 2.11 -15.35
CA ALA A 57 -7.48 2.43 -14.34
C ALA A 57 -7.95 3.88 -14.51
N HIS A 58 -9.25 4.08 -14.28
CA HIS A 58 -9.81 5.41 -14.18
C HIS A 58 -9.15 6.13 -12.98
N PRO A 59 -8.85 7.45 -13.06
CA PRO A 59 -8.19 8.17 -11.96
C PRO A 59 -8.86 7.96 -10.59
N ILE A 60 -10.19 7.85 -10.58
CA ILE A 60 -11.03 7.63 -9.39
C ILE A 60 -10.74 6.29 -8.68
N GLU A 61 -10.41 5.26 -9.45
CA GLU A 61 -10.21 3.90 -8.93
C GLU A 61 -8.75 3.61 -8.60
N ARG A 62 -7.85 4.57 -8.86
CA ARG A 62 -6.40 4.34 -8.82
C ARG A 62 -5.89 3.98 -7.42
N ILE A 63 -6.32 4.69 -6.38
CA ILE A 63 -5.90 4.40 -5.01
C ILE A 63 -6.35 2.99 -4.61
N ALA A 64 -7.61 2.64 -4.90
CA ALA A 64 -8.16 1.32 -4.62
C ALA A 64 -7.44 0.21 -5.42
N SER A 65 -7.13 0.46 -6.69
CA SER A 65 -6.44 -0.48 -7.57
C SER A 65 -5.01 -0.75 -7.11
N LEU A 66 -4.27 0.30 -6.72
CA LEU A 66 -2.91 0.18 -6.18
C LEU A 66 -2.88 -0.55 -4.84
N SER A 67 -3.83 -0.25 -3.95
CA SER A 67 -3.97 -1.00 -2.69
C SER A 67 -4.28 -2.47 -2.96
N SER A 68 -5.21 -2.76 -3.88
CA SER A 68 -5.52 -4.13 -4.27
C SER A 68 -4.34 -4.85 -4.92
N TRP A 69 -3.48 -4.15 -5.66
CA TRP A 69 -2.29 -4.74 -6.28
C TRP A 69 -1.29 -5.20 -5.21
N VAL A 70 -0.91 -4.33 -4.28
CA VAL A 70 0.03 -4.69 -3.20
C VAL A 70 -0.48 -5.86 -2.37
N ASN A 71 -1.78 -5.86 -2.03
CA ASN A 71 -2.39 -6.92 -1.23
C ASN A 71 -2.57 -8.25 -1.99
N ARG A 72 -2.44 -8.26 -3.31
CA ARG A 72 -2.42 -9.48 -4.14
C ARG A 72 -1.01 -9.97 -4.42
N ALA A 73 -0.07 -9.06 -4.63
CA ALA A 73 1.34 -9.38 -4.90
C ALA A 73 2.00 -10.12 -3.73
N ASP A 74 1.61 -9.76 -2.50
CA ASP A 74 2.14 -10.36 -1.29
C ASP A 74 1.08 -10.33 -0.21
N ILE A 75 0.54 -11.50 0.15
CA ILE A 75 -0.57 -11.60 1.10
C ILE A 75 -0.04 -11.45 2.53
N GLN A 76 -0.12 -10.22 3.05
CA GLN A 76 0.24 -9.90 4.44
C GLN A 76 -0.83 -9.02 5.10
N PRO A 77 -1.03 -9.13 6.42
CA PRO A 77 -0.37 -10.05 7.35
C PRO A 77 -0.77 -11.52 7.13
N THR A 78 0.15 -12.46 7.37
CA THR A 78 -0.15 -13.89 7.19
C THR A 78 -1.21 -14.34 8.19
N ASN A 79 -2.10 -15.25 7.77
CA ASN A 79 -3.15 -15.78 8.65
C ASN A 79 -2.57 -16.39 9.93
N GLN A 80 -1.40 -17.02 9.83
CA GLN A 80 -0.68 -17.56 10.98
C GLN A 80 -0.28 -16.47 12.00
N LEU A 81 0.23 -15.32 11.52
CA LEU A 81 0.58 -14.19 12.39
C LEU A 81 -0.66 -13.58 13.05
N VAL A 82 -1.76 -13.47 12.30
CA VAL A 82 -3.04 -12.97 12.83
C VAL A 82 -3.55 -13.91 13.93
N ASP A 83 -3.58 -15.21 13.66
CA ASP A 83 -4.02 -16.22 14.62
C ASP A 83 -3.09 -16.28 15.85
N GLU A 84 -1.78 -16.14 15.65
CA GLU A 84 -0.81 -16.06 16.73
C GLU A 84 -1.13 -14.88 17.64
N ILE A 85 -1.29 -13.67 17.11
CA ILE A 85 -1.49 -12.46 17.90
C ILE A 85 -2.86 -12.44 18.59
N LEU A 86 -3.91 -12.87 17.88
CA LEU A 86 -5.29 -12.85 18.40
C LEU A 86 -5.59 -13.99 19.38
N ASN A 87 -4.96 -15.15 19.23
CA ASN A 87 -5.26 -16.33 20.06
C ASN A 87 -4.20 -16.65 21.12
N GLN A 88 -3.08 -15.89 21.19
CA GLN A 88 -1.94 -16.24 22.03
C GLN A 88 -2.26 -16.35 23.53
N ASN A 89 -3.22 -15.59 24.07
CA ASN A 89 -3.59 -15.67 25.49
C ASN A 89 -5.01 -15.16 25.74
N LYS A 90 -5.92 -16.03 26.18
CA LYS A 90 -7.31 -15.66 26.54
C LYS A 90 -7.42 -14.78 27.80
N THR A 91 -6.35 -14.68 28.58
CA THR A 91 -6.35 -14.03 29.90
C THR A 91 -6.00 -12.55 29.84
N ILE A 92 -5.33 -12.09 28.78
CA ILE A 92 -4.90 -10.69 28.61
C ILE A 92 -5.67 -10.12 27.43
N PRO A 93 -6.29 -8.93 27.56
CA PRO A 93 -6.92 -8.27 26.42
C PRO A 93 -5.94 -8.08 25.27
N VAL A 94 -6.36 -8.39 24.05
CA VAL A 94 -5.50 -8.42 22.85
C VAL A 94 -4.83 -7.07 22.61
N PHE A 95 -5.50 -5.96 22.93
CA PHE A 95 -4.93 -4.61 22.76
C PHE A 95 -3.71 -4.34 23.66
N LYS A 96 -3.52 -5.11 24.74
CA LYS A 96 -2.34 -5.01 25.61
C LYS A 96 -1.14 -5.81 25.09
N ASN A 97 -1.32 -6.63 24.06
CA ASN A 97 -0.23 -7.33 23.41
C ASN A 97 0.60 -6.33 22.60
N TYR A 98 1.89 -6.22 22.90
CA TYR A 98 2.83 -5.37 22.16
C TYR A 98 2.78 -5.61 20.65
N LYS A 99 2.71 -6.88 20.23
CA LYS A 99 2.70 -7.28 18.80
C LYS A 99 1.44 -6.80 18.07
N PHE A 100 0.35 -6.54 18.78
CA PHE A 100 -0.91 -6.13 18.18
C PHE A 100 -0.77 -4.78 17.46
N TRP A 101 -0.28 -3.75 18.16
CA TRP A 101 -0.08 -2.45 17.52
C TRP A 101 1.21 -2.38 16.72
N SER A 102 2.31 -2.96 17.24
CA SER A 102 3.63 -2.84 16.62
C SER A 102 3.75 -3.58 15.29
N LEU A 103 2.98 -4.66 15.08
CA LEU A 103 3.01 -5.46 13.86
C LEU A 103 1.66 -5.44 13.16
N LEU A 104 0.61 -5.98 13.78
CA LEU A 104 -0.65 -6.23 13.09
C LEU A 104 -1.32 -4.94 12.60
N ILE A 105 -1.60 -3.98 13.49
CA ILE A 105 -2.32 -2.76 13.13
C ILE A 105 -1.50 -1.88 12.17
N LYS A 106 -0.20 -1.69 12.44
CA LYS A 106 0.67 -0.94 11.53
C LYS A 106 0.71 -1.55 10.13
N LYS A 107 0.82 -2.88 10.03
CA LYS A 107 0.85 -3.57 8.74
C LYS A 107 -0.45 -3.38 7.96
N LEU A 108 -1.59 -3.53 8.63
CA LEU A 108 -2.90 -3.30 8.02
C LEU A 108 -3.04 -1.84 7.55
N ILE A 109 -2.59 -0.88 8.34
CA ILE A 109 -2.63 0.54 7.98
C ILE A 109 -1.70 0.83 6.78
N LEU A 110 -0.44 0.41 6.79
CA LEU A 110 0.49 0.65 5.67
C LEU A 110 -0.06 0.12 4.34
N ARG A 111 -0.82 -0.98 4.38
CA ARG A 111 -1.42 -1.62 3.20
C ARG A 111 -2.82 -1.12 2.84
N GLY A 112 -3.35 -0.14 3.58
CA GLY A 112 -4.69 0.42 3.35
C GLY A 112 -5.84 -0.54 3.68
N LEU A 113 -5.60 -1.56 4.49
CA LEU A 113 -6.60 -2.53 4.98
C LEU A 113 -7.34 -1.97 6.21
N PHE A 114 -8.02 -0.84 6.01
CA PHE A 114 -8.63 -0.07 7.10
C PHE A 114 -9.77 -0.82 7.79
N ASN A 115 -10.59 -1.54 7.04
CA ASN A 115 -11.73 -2.28 7.60
C ASN A 115 -11.26 -3.41 8.51
N GLU A 116 -10.22 -4.11 8.11
CA GLU A 116 -9.56 -5.16 8.88
C GLU A 116 -8.91 -4.57 10.13
N ALA A 117 -8.22 -3.44 10.02
CA ALA A 117 -7.64 -2.74 11.17
C ALA A 117 -8.70 -2.30 12.19
N ILE A 118 -9.79 -1.69 11.72
CA ILE A 118 -10.91 -1.28 12.57
C ILE A 118 -11.53 -2.50 13.26
N SER A 119 -11.81 -3.57 12.52
CA SER A 119 -12.39 -4.79 13.07
C SER A 119 -11.47 -5.44 14.11
N ALA A 120 -10.16 -5.47 13.86
CA ALA A 120 -9.18 -5.95 14.82
C ALA A 120 -9.13 -5.10 16.09
N ILE A 121 -9.18 -3.77 15.97
CA ILE A 121 -9.24 -2.87 17.13
C ILE A 121 -10.55 -3.06 17.90
N GLU A 122 -11.70 -3.11 17.24
CA GLU A 122 -13.00 -3.28 17.89
C GLU A 122 -13.15 -4.62 18.62
N THR A 123 -12.53 -5.69 18.09
CA THR A 123 -12.54 -7.03 18.70
C THR A 123 -11.47 -7.24 19.77
N SER A 124 -10.54 -6.28 19.95
CA SER A 124 -9.41 -6.40 20.88
C SER A 124 -9.78 -6.36 22.37
N GLY A 125 -11.03 -6.03 22.70
CA GLY A 125 -11.54 -5.92 24.07
C GLY A 125 -11.22 -4.59 24.77
N PHE A 126 -10.78 -3.56 24.02
CA PHE A 126 -10.45 -2.26 24.62
C PHE A 126 -11.69 -1.57 25.23
N LYS A 127 -12.87 -1.74 24.63
CA LYS A 127 -14.13 -1.14 25.11
C LYS A 127 -14.56 -1.69 26.47
N ASP A 128 -14.32 -2.98 26.72
CA ASP A 128 -14.71 -3.63 27.97
C ASP A 128 -13.68 -3.39 29.08
N SER A 129 -12.44 -3.07 28.71
CA SER A 129 -11.32 -2.93 29.65
C SER A 129 -11.02 -1.50 30.08
N LEU A 130 -11.55 -0.50 29.37
CA LEU A 130 -11.28 0.93 29.60
C LEU A 130 -12.58 1.66 29.89
N ASP A 131 -12.55 2.56 30.87
CA ASP A 131 -13.69 3.41 31.22
C ASP A 131 -13.90 4.50 30.16
N PRO A 132 -15.04 4.52 29.44
CA PRO A 132 -15.30 5.52 28.41
C PRO A 132 -15.41 6.96 28.94
N GLU A 133 -15.76 7.16 30.21
CA GLU A 133 -15.97 8.51 30.77
C GLU A 133 -14.68 9.13 31.31
N ASN A 134 -13.73 8.31 31.77
CA ASN A 134 -12.52 8.79 32.44
C ASN A 134 -11.21 8.45 31.72
N SER A 135 -11.22 7.57 30.71
CA SER A 135 -9.97 7.17 30.04
C SER A 135 -9.68 8.05 28.83
N THR A 136 -8.66 8.90 28.93
CA THR A 136 -8.17 9.62 27.75
C THR A 136 -7.63 8.66 26.68
N PHE A 137 -7.12 7.51 27.10
CA PHE A 137 -6.68 6.45 26.19
C PHE A 137 -7.85 5.86 25.38
N TYR A 138 -9.02 5.68 25.98
CA TYR A 138 -10.23 5.27 25.26
C TYR A 138 -10.59 6.28 24.18
N LEU A 139 -10.58 7.58 24.50
CA LEU A 139 -10.89 8.66 23.56
C LEU A 139 -9.94 8.66 22.35
N ILE A 140 -8.64 8.49 22.59
CA ILE A 140 -7.63 8.42 21.53
C ILE A 140 -7.91 7.25 20.58
N ILE A 141 -8.21 6.06 21.11
CA ILE A 141 -8.53 4.89 20.28
C ILE A 141 -9.81 5.15 19.47
N THR A 142 -10.84 5.75 20.07
CA THR A 142 -12.07 6.05 19.34
C THR A 142 -11.87 7.09 18.25
N ASP A 143 -11.05 8.11 18.49
CA ASP A 143 -10.71 9.13 17.50
C ASP A 143 -9.90 8.52 16.35
N LEU A 144 -8.94 7.64 16.66
CA LEU A 144 -8.19 6.87 15.66
C LEU A 144 -9.14 6.05 14.78
N ILE A 145 -10.07 5.29 15.37
CA ILE A 145 -11.07 4.51 14.62
C ILE A 145 -11.92 5.43 13.73
N SER A 146 -12.31 6.60 14.23
CA SER A 146 -13.09 7.58 13.47
C SER A 146 -12.34 8.08 12.23
N ILE A 147 -11.04 8.38 12.37
CA ILE A 147 -10.16 8.78 11.27
C ILE A 147 -9.98 7.65 10.25
N LEU A 148 -9.79 6.41 10.71
CA LEU A 148 -9.67 5.26 9.80
C LEU A 148 -10.97 5.01 9.03
N LYS A 149 -12.13 5.21 9.66
CA LYS A 149 -13.46 5.07 9.01
C LYS A 149 -13.74 6.16 7.99
N SER A 150 -13.15 7.34 8.14
CA SER A 150 -13.38 8.47 7.24
C SER A 150 -12.46 8.46 6.01
N TYR A 151 -11.55 7.49 5.88
CA TYR A 151 -10.73 7.35 4.68
C TYR A 151 -11.58 6.88 3.49
N ASP A 152 -11.70 7.71 2.47
CA ASP A 152 -12.51 7.43 1.27
C ASP A 152 -11.64 7.37 0.02
N PHE A 153 -11.38 6.15 -0.46
CA PHE A 153 -10.57 5.88 -1.65
C PHE A 153 -11.07 6.60 -2.91
N ILE A 154 -12.39 6.76 -3.06
CA ILE A 154 -13.01 7.32 -4.26
C ILE A 154 -12.93 8.84 -4.19
N ARG A 155 -13.41 9.42 -3.09
CA ARG A 155 -13.45 10.88 -2.93
C ARG A 155 -12.07 11.52 -2.91
N PHE A 156 -11.07 10.84 -2.33
CA PHE A 156 -9.70 11.37 -2.30
C PHE A 156 -9.01 11.30 -3.66
N SER A 157 -9.42 10.37 -4.52
CA SER A 157 -8.95 10.31 -5.91
C SER A 157 -9.57 11.41 -6.78
N GLU A 158 -10.80 11.83 -6.50
CA GLU A 158 -11.50 12.89 -7.23
C GLU A 158 -11.15 14.30 -6.75
N ASN A 159 -11.09 14.49 -5.43
CA ASN A 159 -10.92 15.78 -4.80
C ASN A 159 -9.80 15.74 -3.75
N LEU A 160 -8.66 16.30 -4.15
CA LEU A 160 -7.47 16.40 -3.31
C LEU A 160 -7.66 17.30 -2.08
N GLU A 161 -8.60 18.26 -2.12
CA GLU A 161 -8.88 19.12 -0.97
C GLU A 161 -9.47 18.32 0.19
N LEU A 162 -10.37 17.37 -0.11
CA LEU A 162 -10.95 16.46 0.90
C LEU A 162 -9.86 15.58 1.52
N PHE A 163 -8.89 15.12 0.72
CA PHE A 163 -7.72 14.41 1.24
C PHE A 163 -6.89 15.29 2.17
N ILE A 164 -6.64 16.55 1.79
CA ILE A 164 -5.91 17.51 2.63
C ILE A 164 -6.66 17.78 3.95
N GLU A 165 -7.98 17.89 3.93
CA GLU A 165 -8.79 18.03 5.15
C GLU A 165 -8.67 16.80 6.06
N TRP A 166 -8.79 15.60 5.49
CA TRP A 166 -8.60 14.36 6.23
C TRP A 166 -7.19 14.28 6.84
N LYS A 167 -6.16 14.66 6.08
CA LYS A 167 -4.77 14.70 6.55
C LYS A 167 -4.57 15.72 7.67
N LYS A 168 -5.22 16.89 7.60
CA LYS A 168 -5.22 17.88 8.70
C LYS A 168 -5.83 17.28 9.97
N MET A 169 -6.91 16.50 9.87
CA MET A 169 -7.47 15.80 11.04
C MET A 169 -6.46 14.81 11.65
N CYS A 170 -5.72 14.06 10.83
CA CYS A 170 -4.67 13.15 11.30
C CYS A 170 -3.56 13.90 12.06
N VAL A 171 -3.09 15.03 11.50
CA VAL A 171 -2.07 15.88 12.11
C VAL A 171 -2.56 16.47 13.43
N LEU A 172 -3.79 16.97 13.47
CA LEU A 172 -4.40 17.51 14.70
C LEU A 172 -4.52 16.44 15.79
N LEU A 173 -4.91 15.21 15.44
CA LEU A 173 -4.96 14.11 16.39
C LEU A 173 -3.57 13.76 16.93
N ARG A 174 -2.56 13.68 16.07
CA ARG A 174 -1.16 13.45 16.45
C ARG A 174 -0.65 14.53 17.42
N ASP A 175 -0.91 15.80 17.12
CA ASP A 175 -0.43 16.91 17.94
C ASP A 175 -1.19 17.00 19.28
N ASN A 176 -2.49 16.72 19.28
CA ASN A 176 -3.28 16.61 20.50
C ASN A 176 -2.84 15.42 21.37
N PHE A 177 -2.52 14.28 20.75
CA PHE A 177 -1.98 13.11 21.44
C PHE A 177 -0.71 13.46 22.23
N TRP A 178 0.22 14.19 21.62
CA TRP A 178 1.45 14.62 22.28
C TRP A 178 1.20 15.56 23.47
N ARG A 179 0.22 16.46 23.34
CA ARG A 179 -0.18 17.39 24.42
C ARG A 179 -0.87 16.67 25.59
N ILE A 180 -1.57 15.59 25.31
CA ILE A 180 -2.24 14.77 26.33
C ILE A 180 -1.21 13.93 27.10
N GLY A 181 -0.32 13.24 26.40
CA GLY A 181 0.69 12.37 27.02
C GLY A 181 1.69 13.10 27.94
N ASN A 182 1.92 14.41 27.72
CA ASN A 182 2.77 15.23 28.57
C ASN A 182 2.06 15.87 29.78
N ASN A 183 0.73 15.94 29.78
CA ASN A 183 -0.07 16.57 30.83
C ASN A 183 -0.78 15.58 31.75
N SER A 184 -0.72 14.28 31.45
CA SER A 184 -1.36 13.24 32.24
C SER A 184 -0.61 13.00 33.56
N ASN A 185 -1.02 13.73 34.60
CA ASN A 185 -0.92 13.31 36.01
C ASN A 185 -1.91 12.16 36.33
N ASP A 186 -2.28 11.34 35.34
CA ASP A 186 -3.21 10.25 35.52
C ASP A 186 -2.52 9.09 36.23
N ASN A 187 -3.07 8.68 37.37
CA ASN A 187 -2.58 7.55 38.14
C ASN A 187 -2.68 6.21 37.39
N ASN A 188 -3.42 6.16 36.27
CA ASN A 188 -3.54 5.00 35.38
C ASN A 188 -2.44 4.91 34.31
N THR A 189 -1.68 5.98 34.05
CA THR A 189 -0.55 5.99 33.10
C THR A 189 0.77 5.49 33.71
N GLN A 190 0.77 5.11 34.99
CA GLN A 190 1.94 4.54 35.69
C GLN A 190 2.19 3.05 35.36
N ASP A 191 1.26 2.38 34.66
CA ASP A 191 1.50 1.04 34.12
C ASP A 191 2.41 1.14 32.90
N SER A 192 3.66 0.70 33.05
CA SER A 192 4.70 0.77 32.00
C SER A 192 4.26 0.21 30.64
N GLY A 193 3.37 -0.78 30.62
CA GLY A 193 2.83 -1.37 29.39
C GLY A 193 1.89 -0.44 28.59
N ILE A 194 1.19 0.50 29.24
CA ILE A 194 0.29 1.45 28.55
C ILE A 194 1.11 2.51 27.81
N LEU A 195 2.23 2.95 28.39
CA LEU A 195 3.11 3.94 27.77
C LEU A 195 3.73 3.41 26.46
N GLU A 196 4.10 2.14 26.41
CA GLU A 196 4.62 1.51 25.19
C GLU A 196 3.56 1.47 24.07
N ILE A 197 2.31 1.13 24.42
CA ILE A 197 1.19 1.12 23.46
C ILE A 197 0.91 2.54 22.95
N LEU A 198 0.97 3.54 23.82
CA LEU A 198 0.85 4.95 23.45
C LEU A 198 1.92 5.34 22.42
N ASN A 199 3.18 4.95 22.62
CA ASN A 199 4.24 5.21 21.64
C ASN A 199 3.95 4.53 20.28
N GLN A 200 3.41 3.32 20.29
CA GLN A 200 3.04 2.61 19.05
C GLN A 200 1.88 3.30 18.32
N ILE A 201 0.89 3.79 19.05
CA ILE A 201 -0.21 4.59 18.48
C ILE A 201 0.32 5.91 17.95
N TYR A 202 1.28 6.55 18.63
CA TYR A 202 1.92 7.75 18.13
C TYR A 202 2.65 7.50 16.80
N GLU A 203 3.35 6.38 16.66
CA GLU A 203 3.96 5.97 15.40
C GLU A 203 2.90 5.77 14.30
N ILE A 204 1.78 5.14 14.61
CA ILE A 204 0.64 5.01 13.68
C ILE A 204 0.11 6.38 13.25
N LEU A 205 -0.07 7.30 14.19
CA LEU A 205 -0.52 8.67 13.87
C LEU A 205 0.48 9.43 13.00
N ASN A 206 1.78 9.20 13.18
CA ASN A 206 2.82 9.75 12.30
C ASN A 206 2.76 9.16 10.88
N ILE A 207 2.50 7.86 10.74
CA ILE A 207 2.27 7.21 9.44
C ILE A 207 1.05 7.82 8.75
N LEU A 208 -0.10 7.91 9.45
CA LEU A 208 -1.33 8.50 8.91
C LEU A 208 -1.17 9.98 8.53
N SER A 209 -0.31 10.71 9.26
CA SER A 209 0.04 12.11 8.95
C SER A 209 0.95 12.23 7.70
N GLY A 210 1.40 11.13 7.13
CA GLY A 210 2.24 11.09 5.94
C GLY A 210 3.73 11.38 6.19
N SER A 211 4.23 11.09 7.40
CA SER A 211 5.65 11.27 7.71
C SER A 211 6.50 10.20 7.04
N SER A 212 7.33 10.61 6.08
CA SER A 212 8.13 9.69 5.25
C SER A 212 9.07 8.79 6.08
N ASN A 213 9.74 9.33 7.10
CA ASN A 213 10.62 8.53 7.96
C ASN A 213 9.85 7.41 8.68
N TYR A 214 8.68 7.71 9.25
CA TYR A 214 7.88 6.70 9.94
C TYR A 214 7.28 5.67 8.97
N ILE A 215 6.92 6.08 7.76
CA ILE A 215 6.51 5.13 6.71
C ILE A 215 7.66 4.17 6.39
N LEU A 216 8.85 4.71 6.15
CA LEU A 216 10.03 3.91 5.82
C LEU A 216 10.46 2.98 6.96
N ASP A 217 10.43 3.45 8.20
CA ASP A 217 10.87 2.64 9.35
C ASP A 217 9.91 1.51 9.71
N ASN A 218 8.64 1.61 9.29
CA ASN A 218 7.63 0.59 9.56
C ASN A 218 7.26 -0.26 8.34
N SER A 219 7.75 0.08 7.14
CA SER A 219 7.57 -0.73 5.93
C SER A 219 8.56 -1.89 5.90
N SER A 220 8.19 -2.99 5.25
CA SER A 220 9.06 -4.15 5.03
C SER A 220 9.60 -4.24 3.61
N THR A 221 8.87 -3.70 2.63
CA THR A 221 9.18 -3.81 1.20
C THR A 221 8.99 -2.48 0.48
N TRP A 222 9.60 -2.35 -0.70
CA TRP A 222 9.54 -1.10 -1.48
C TRP A 222 8.12 -0.78 -1.94
N TYR A 223 7.33 -1.78 -2.33
CA TYR A 223 5.97 -1.59 -2.82
C TYR A 223 4.99 -1.23 -1.69
N GLU A 224 5.23 -1.73 -0.47
CA GLU A 224 4.47 -1.33 0.72
C GLU A 224 4.78 0.12 1.11
N SER A 225 6.06 0.50 1.09
CA SER A 225 6.48 1.90 1.30
C SER A 225 5.90 2.81 0.22
N LEU A 226 5.97 2.41 -1.06
CA LEU A 226 5.43 3.16 -2.19
C LEU A 226 3.92 3.42 -1.99
N LEU A 227 3.16 2.36 -1.70
CA LEU A 227 1.72 2.46 -1.45
C LEU A 227 1.44 3.37 -0.25
N SER A 228 2.17 3.22 0.85
CA SER A 228 1.99 4.03 2.05
C SER A 228 2.24 5.53 1.79
N HIS A 229 3.28 5.87 1.03
CA HIS A 229 3.52 7.25 0.61
C HIS A 229 2.37 7.76 -0.28
N TYR A 230 1.89 6.92 -1.21
CA TYR A 230 0.76 7.27 -2.06
C TYR A 230 -0.54 7.48 -1.27
N LEU A 231 -0.79 6.67 -0.22
CA LEU A 231 -1.97 6.75 0.63
C LEU A 231 -1.96 7.95 1.59
N TYR A 232 -0.79 8.29 2.16
CA TYR A 232 -0.70 9.22 3.30
C TYR A 232 0.08 10.51 3.01
N SER A 233 1.04 10.49 2.09
CA SER A 233 1.78 11.70 1.72
C SER A 233 0.93 12.56 0.77
N MET A 234 0.63 12.05 -0.43
CA MET A 234 -0.28 12.69 -1.39
C MET A 234 -0.64 11.69 -2.51
N PRO A 235 -1.93 11.46 -2.82
CA PRO A 235 -2.35 10.51 -3.85
C PRO A 235 -2.22 11.09 -5.27
N SER A 236 -1.05 11.59 -5.65
CA SER A 236 -0.77 12.11 -7.00
C SER A 236 0.12 11.18 -7.81
N ILE A 237 -0.26 10.94 -9.08
CA ILE A 237 0.53 10.10 -10.00
C ILE A 237 1.86 10.74 -10.36
N ASP A 238 1.94 12.06 -10.36
CA ASP A 238 3.17 12.78 -10.72
C ASP A 238 4.28 12.53 -9.68
N LEU A 239 3.90 12.25 -8.43
CA LEU A 239 4.81 11.97 -7.32
C LEU A 239 5.22 10.51 -7.23
N ILE A 240 4.64 9.62 -8.05
CA ILE A 240 4.89 8.17 -7.90
C ILE A 240 6.35 7.80 -8.13
N ARG A 241 7.04 8.51 -9.02
CA ARG A 241 8.47 8.31 -9.29
C ARG A 241 9.34 8.74 -8.11
N GLU A 242 8.96 9.83 -7.45
CA GLU A 242 9.65 10.29 -6.23
C GLU A 242 9.46 9.29 -5.08
N TYR A 243 8.24 8.80 -4.89
CA TYR A 243 7.94 7.78 -3.89
C TYR A 243 8.67 6.46 -4.16
N LEU A 244 8.80 6.10 -5.44
CA LEU A 244 9.57 4.92 -5.86
C LEU A 244 11.05 5.08 -5.52
N LEU A 245 11.64 6.24 -5.84
CA LEU A 245 13.04 6.54 -5.53
C LEU A 245 13.31 6.42 -4.03
N VAL A 246 12.48 7.07 -3.20
CA VAL A 246 12.61 7.04 -1.74
C VAL A 246 12.47 5.61 -1.20
N SER A 247 11.50 4.85 -1.70
CA SER A 247 11.24 3.48 -1.25
C SER A 247 12.36 2.52 -1.64
N ARG A 248 12.87 2.60 -2.87
CA ARG A 248 13.96 1.74 -3.36
C ARG A 248 15.29 1.99 -2.68
N ASN A 249 15.56 3.24 -2.30
CA ASN A 249 16.78 3.59 -1.56
C ASN A 249 16.84 2.90 -0.18
N ARG A 250 15.68 2.68 0.44
CA ARG A 250 15.58 1.97 1.73
C ARG A 250 15.43 0.46 1.55
N PHE A 251 14.62 0.05 0.59
CA PHE A 251 14.26 -1.34 0.32
C PHE A 251 14.61 -1.66 -1.14
N PRO A 252 15.81 -2.20 -1.43
CA PRO A 252 16.13 -2.60 -2.79
C PRO A 252 15.18 -3.73 -3.25
N PRO A 253 14.78 -3.75 -4.54
CA PRO A 253 13.98 -4.83 -5.08
C PRO A 253 14.74 -6.16 -5.02
N ASP A 254 13.98 -7.25 -4.89
CA ASP A 254 14.56 -8.57 -5.00
C ASP A 254 15.02 -8.82 -6.45
N GLN A 255 16.32 -9.06 -6.63
CA GLN A 255 16.91 -9.32 -7.95
C GLN A 255 16.53 -10.70 -8.50
N THR A 256 16.09 -11.61 -7.63
CA THR A 256 15.66 -12.96 -8.03
C THR A 256 14.21 -12.98 -8.53
N SER A 257 13.43 -11.96 -8.17
CA SER A 257 12.03 -11.81 -8.57
C SER A 257 11.91 -11.02 -9.86
N ILE A 258 11.40 -11.66 -10.92
CA ILE A 258 11.22 -11.03 -12.23
C ILE A 258 10.09 -9.99 -12.16
N TRP A 259 9.03 -10.29 -11.40
CA TRP A 259 7.87 -9.40 -11.30
C TRP A 259 8.20 -8.07 -10.63
N GLU A 260 9.08 -8.06 -9.61
CA GLU A 260 9.44 -6.81 -8.90
C GLU A 260 10.17 -5.82 -9.81
N ASN A 261 11.18 -6.32 -10.53
CA ASN A 261 11.96 -5.48 -11.45
C ASN A 261 11.10 -4.99 -12.62
N THR A 262 10.23 -5.87 -13.15
CA THR A 262 9.28 -5.50 -14.20
C THR A 262 8.27 -4.45 -13.72
N CYS A 263 7.81 -4.53 -12.46
CA CYS A 263 6.95 -3.51 -11.85
C CYS A 263 7.65 -2.16 -11.70
N ILE A 264 8.95 -2.16 -11.36
CA ILE A 264 9.76 -0.94 -11.33
C ILE A 264 9.85 -0.31 -12.71
N ASP A 265 10.13 -1.11 -13.75
CA ASP A 265 10.20 -0.62 -15.13
C ASP A 265 8.87 0.00 -15.58
N ILE A 266 7.72 -0.56 -15.15
CA ILE A 266 6.39 0.03 -15.41
C ILE A 266 6.28 1.44 -14.81
N LEU A 267 6.73 1.62 -13.56
CA LEU A 267 6.64 2.88 -12.84
C LEU A 267 7.62 3.93 -13.39
N GLU A 268 8.78 3.50 -13.87
CA GLU A 268 9.75 4.36 -14.56
C GLU A 268 9.29 4.72 -15.98
N GLY A 269 8.49 3.86 -16.62
CA GLY A 269 8.00 4.02 -17.98
C GLY A 269 8.87 3.34 -19.03
N ASN A 270 9.71 2.38 -18.64
CA ASN A 270 10.60 1.60 -19.50
C ASN A 270 9.83 0.44 -20.16
N TYR A 271 8.78 0.73 -20.94
CA TYR A 271 7.86 -0.31 -21.43
C TYR A 271 8.51 -1.35 -22.36
N LEU A 272 9.60 -1.01 -23.05
CA LEU A 272 10.34 -1.97 -23.88
C LEU A 272 11.02 -3.05 -23.04
N THR A 273 11.57 -2.67 -21.89
CA THR A 273 12.15 -3.61 -20.92
C THR A 273 11.05 -4.49 -20.34
N VAL A 274 9.88 -3.91 -19.99
CA VAL A 274 8.71 -4.66 -19.52
C VAL A 274 8.28 -5.73 -20.52
N LEU A 275 8.20 -5.39 -21.81
CA LEU A 275 7.85 -6.37 -22.85
C LEU A 275 8.90 -7.48 -22.98
N THR A 276 10.18 -7.14 -22.86
CA THR A 276 11.27 -8.13 -22.93
C THR A 276 11.20 -9.10 -21.74
N SER A 277 11.00 -8.59 -20.52
CA SER A 277 10.84 -9.41 -19.31
C SER A 277 9.61 -10.30 -19.37
N LEU A 278 8.48 -9.77 -19.87
CA LEU A 278 7.27 -10.56 -20.05
C LEU A 278 7.39 -11.57 -21.19
N GLU A 279 8.13 -11.28 -22.27
CA GLU A 279 8.34 -12.25 -23.35
C GLU A 279 9.14 -13.46 -22.87
N TYR A 280 10.09 -13.25 -21.95
CA TYR A 280 10.81 -14.33 -21.28
C TYR A 280 9.89 -15.23 -20.47
N LEU A 281 8.89 -14.65 -19.80
CA LEU A 281 7.85 -15.41 -19.11
C LEU A 281 6.87 -16.00 -20.15
N ASP A 282 6.00 -15.21 -20.74
CA ASP A 282 4.98 -15.68 -21.69
C ASP A 282 4.89 -14.76 -22.92
N LYS A 283 5.38 -15.28 -24.06
CA LYS A 283 5.41 -14.55 -25.33
C LYS A 283 4.03 -14.11 -25.83
N PRO A 284 2.96 -14.94 -25.80
CA PRO A 284 1.62 -14.48 -26.12
C PRO A 284 1.18 -13.26 -25.30
N ILE A 285 1.33 -13.30 -23.97
CA ILE A 285 0.94 -12.21 -23.08
C ILE A 285 1.74 -10.94 -23.38
N ALA A 286 3.06 -11.06 -23.57
CA ALA A 286 3.89 -9.93 -23.96
C ALA A 286 3.44 -9.31 -25.29
N THR A 287 3.07 -10.14 -26.27
CA THR A 287 2.58 -9.68 -27.58
C THR A 287 1.26 -8.90 -27.43
N PHE A 288 0.30 -9.43 -26.66
CA PHE A 288 -0.96 -8.72 -26.39
C PHE A 288 -0.74 -7.41 -25.64
N LEU A 289 0.17 -7.39 -24.66
CA LEU A 289 0.51 -6.17 -23.95
C LEU A 289 1.15 -5.14 -24.87
N GLY A 290 2.01 -5.56 -25.81
CA GLY A 290 2.61 -4.71 -26.82
C GLY A 290 1.56 -4.01 -27.69
N VAL A 291 0.56 -4.76 -28.15
CA VAL A 291 -0.58 -4.21 -28.90
C VAL A 291 -1.39 -3.22 -28.05
N LEU A 292 -1.61 -3.51 -26.77
CA LEU A 292 -2.31 -2.59 -25.85
C LEU A 292 -1.52 -1.30 -25.60
N LEU A 293 -0.20 -1.40 -25.45
CA LEU A 293 0.71 -0.27 -25.28
C LEU A 293 0.71 0.65 -26.51
N GLU A 294 0.75 0.07 -27.70
CA GLU A 294 0.64 0.79 -28.97
C GLU A 294 -0.73 1.46 -29.10
N ALA A 295 -1.83 0.74 -28.83
CA ALA A 295 -3.19 1.29 -28.87
C ALA A 295 -3.41 2.43 -27.87
N LYS A 296 -2.72 2.40 -26.73
CA LYS A 296 -2.73 3.48 -25.71
C LYS A 296 -1.83 4.66 -26.09
N GLY A 297 -1.01 4.54 -27.14
CA GLY A 297 -0.04 5.56 -27.58
C GLY A 297 1.21 5.64 -26.70
N LEU A 298 1.48 4.61 -25.88
CA LEU A 298 2.67 4.51 -25.03
C LEU A 298 3.89 4.00 -25.81
N LEU A 299 3.66 3.28 -26.89
CA LEU A 299 4.67 2.93 -27.89
C LEU A 299 4.33 3.67 -29.19
N LYS A 300 5.32 4.31 -29.80
CA LYS A 300 5.19 4.96 -31.11
C LYS A 300 6.02 4.19 -32.13
N PRO A 301 5.54 4.04 -33.37
CA PRO A 301 6.34 3.47 -34.44
C PRO A 301 7.55 4.37 -34.70
N TYR A 302 8.70 3.76 -34.97
CA TYR A 302 9.95 4.48 -35.21
C TYR A 302 9.86 5.44 -36.41
N ASP A 303 9.01 5.15 -37.40
CA ASP A 303 8.81 5.96 -38.61
C ASP A 303 8.22 7.36 -38.33
N ASP A 304 7.55 7.56 -37.19
CA ASP A 304 6.99 8.85 -36.78
C ASP A 304 8.01 9.75 -36.06
N LEU A 305 9.15 9.21 -35.62
CA LEU A 305 10.23 9.98 -34.99
C LEU A 305 11.07 10.74 -36.02
N ASP A 306 11.24 10.19 -37.23
CA ASP A 306 12.01 10.82 -38.31
C ASP A 306 11.25 11.97 -39.01
N ARG A 307 9.92 12.03 -38.89
CA ARG A 307 9.12 13.12 -39.48
C ARG A 307 9.16 14.41 -38.65
N ASN A 308 9.25 14.30 -37.32
CA ASN A 308 9.29 15.46 -36.41
C ASN A 308 10.62 16.21 -36.40
N ILE A 309 11.70 15.63 -36.94
CA ILE A 309 13.00 16.34 -37.04
C ILE A 309 12.99 17.36 -38.18
N ASN A 310 12.10 17.20 -39.17
CA ASN A 310 12.00 18.11 -40.32
C ASN A 310 10.92 19.19 -40.19
N ASP A 311 10.03 19.09 -39.18
CA ASP A 311 8.93 20.03 -38.95
C ASP A 311 9.16 20.94 -37.71
N SER A 312 10.42 21.23 -37.35
CA SER A 312 10.74 22.24 -36.35
C SER A 312 10.60 23.67 -36.94
N GLU A 313 9.37 24.05 -37.28
CA GLU A 313 8.96 25.45 -37.30
C GLU A 313 8.03 25.64 -36.09
N TYR A 314 8.44 26.53 -35.19
CA TYR A 314 7.81 26.82 -33.91
C TYR A 314 6.29 27.03 -34.03
N ASP A 315 5.51 26.34 -33.22
CA ASP A 315 4.22 26.84 -32.76
C ASP A 315 4.13 26.73 -31.23
N LEU A 316 4.62 27.79 -30.58
CA LEU A 316 4.35 28.11 -29.18
C LEU A 316 3.02 28.85 -29.13
N THR A 317 1.89 28.13 -29.18
CA THR A 317 0.59 28.70 -28.80
C THR A 317 -0.26 27.66 -28.07
N ASP A 318 0.05 27.46 -26.79
CA ASP A 318 -0.96 27.14 -25.79
C ASP A 318 -0.63 27.96 -24.54
N ASP A 319 -1.34 29.08 -24.40
CA ASP A 319 -1.37 29.91 -23.20
C ASP A 319 -1.87 29.05 -22.03
N VAL A 320 -0.93 28.56 -21.22
CA VAL A 320 -1.17 28.20 -19.82
C VAL A 320 -0.42 29.23 -19.01
N ASP A 321 -1.14 30.09 -18.29
CA ASP A 321 -0.60 31.14 -17.41
C ASP A 321 0.44 30.54 -16.43
N ILE A 322 1.71 30.71 -16.77
CA ILE A 322 2.88 30.26 -16.00
C ILE A 322 2.97 30.99 -14.64
N ASP A 323 2.20 32.06 -14.46
CA ASP A 323 2.14 32.82 -13.22
C ASP A 323 1.30 32.14 -12.12
N GLU A 324 0.31 31.28 -12.43
CA GLU A 324 -0.43 30.53 -11.40
C GLU A 324 0.35 29.32 -10.85
N LEU A 325 1.13 28.64 -11.70
CA LEU A 325 1.91 27.47 -11.28
C LEU A 325 3.11 27.87 -10.40
N ASN A 326 3.70 29.04 -10.66
CA ASN A 326 4.76 29.60 -9.83
C ASN A 326 4.25 30.04 -8.45
N VAL A 327 2.98 30.44 -8.31
CA VAL A 327 2.40 30.78 -7.00
C VAL A 327 2.15 29.53 -6.15
N VAL A 328 1.67 28.43 -6.74
CA VAL A 328 1.45 27.17 -6.02
C VAL A 328 2.78 26.54 -5.58
N ILE A 329 3.81 26.56 -6.45
CA ILE A 329 5.15 26.09 -6.10
C ILE A 329 5.81 27.02 -5.07
N ALA A 330 5.67 28.36 -5.19
CA ALA A 330 6.23 29.30 -4.22
C ALA A 330 5.55 29.22 -2.84
N LEU A 331 4.25 28.92 -2.76
CA LEU A 331 3.56 28.70 -1.49
C LEU A 331 3.94 27.37 -0.83
N GLY A 332 4.27 26.35 -1.62
CA GLY A 332 4.80 25.07 -1.13
C GLY A 332 6.22 25.19 -0.54
N PHE A 333 7.11 25.97 -1.17
CA PHE A 333 8.50 26.11 -0.73
C PHE A 333 8.73 27.15 0.39
N LYS A 334 7.89 28.20 0.50
CA LYS A 334 8.02 29.20 1.60
C LYS A 334 7.68 28.62 2.97
N ASN A 335 6.79 27.62 3.04
CA ASN A 335 6.42 27.00 4.31
C ASN A 335 7.46 26.00 4.83
N TYR A 336 8.35 25.48 3.97
CA TYR A 336 9.44 24.59 4.39
C TYR A 336 10.71 25.33 4.83
N SER A 337 10.93 26.55 4.33
CA SER A 337 12.15 27.32 4.62
C SER A 337 12.06 28.21 5.87
N GLN A 338 10.86 28.44 6.44
CA GLN A 338 10.70 29.16 7.71
C GLN A 338 10.61 28.25 8.96
N LEU A 339 10.49 26.93 8.79
CA LEU A 339 10.43 25.98 9.92
C LEU A 339 11.78 25.37 10.31
N VAL A 340 12.87 25.72 9.63
CA VAL A 340 14.23 25.18 9.91
C VAL A 340 15.15 26.19 10.60
N LEU A 341 14.68 27.41 10.95
CA LEU A 341 15.51 28.43 11.61
C LEU A 341 14.97 29.04 12.91
N VAL A 342 13.90 28.49 13.49
CA VAL A 342 13.53 28.80 14.87
C VAL A 342 13.07 27.52 15.56
N TYR A 343 14.04 26.75 16.08
CA TYR A 343 14.11 26.24 17.46
C TYR A 343 15.37 25.37 17.60
#